data_AF-A0A3D0T2Z7-F1
#
_entry.id   AF-A0A3D0T2Z7-F1
#
_cell.length_a   1.000
_cell.length_b   1.000
_cell.length_c   1.000
_cell.angle_alpha   90.00
_cell.angle_beta   90.00
_cell.angle_gamma   90.00
#
_symmetry.space_group_name_H-M   'P 1'
#
loop_
_entity.id
_entity.type
_entity.pdbx_description
1 polymer ?
#
loop_
_entity_poly.entity_id
_entity_poly.type
_entity_poly.pdbx_seq_one_letter_code
_entity_poly.pdbx_strand_id
1 'polypeptide(L)'
;MFSAQQYDIQSFKQHPLYEQIDLTSFETSLGPKTVSLCQNFDVLCAFVNDCLDNSILQQLSDQGVKHIALRCAGFNNVDIAAAKELGLAVSRVPAYSPEAVAEHALALIMTL
;
A
#
# COMPACT_ATOMS: atom_id res chain seq x y z
N MET A 1 -6.75 3.41 2.54
CA MET A 1 -6.18 2.68 1.39
C MET A 1 -6.15 3.59 0.18
N PHE A 2 -4.99 3.87 -0.39
CA PHE A 2 -4.84 4.75 -1.56
C PHE A 2 -4.71 3.95 -2.85
N SER A 3 -4.96 4.61 -3.99
CA SER A 3 -4.97 4.01 -5.33
C SER A 3 -5.87 2.77 -5.41
N ALA A 4 -6.96 2.74 -4.64
CA ALA A 4 -7.86 1.61 -4.51
C ALA A 4 -8.69 1.42 -5.78
N GLN A 5 -8.62 0.23 -6.39
CA GLN A 5 -9.49 -0.17 -7.48
C GLN A 5 -10.67 -1.00 -6.96
N GLN A 6 -11.73 -1.13 -7.77
CA GLN A 6 -12.92 -1.91 -7.39
C GLN A 6 -12.59 -3.35 -6.99
N TYR A 7 -11.63 -3.99 -7.69
CA TYR A 7 -11.19 -5.35 -7.41
C TYR A 7 -10.43 -5.47 -6.08
N ASP A 8 -9.69 -4.42 -5.67
CA ASP A 8 -9.00 -4.40 -4.37
C ASP A 8 -10.04 -4.46 -3.26
N ILE A 9 -11.05 -3.59 -3.33
CA ILE A 9 -12.10 -3.49 -2.32
C ILE A 9 -12.88 -4.80 -2.22
N GLN A 10 -13.23 -5.42 -3.35
CA GLN A 10 -13.92 -6.71 -3.36
C GLN A 10 -13.07 -7.82 -2.72
N SER A 11 -11.78 -7.88 -3.05
CA SER A 11 -10.87 -8.88 -2.49
C SER A 11 -10.72 -8.73 -0.97
N PHE A 12 -10.61 -7.50 -0.47
CA PHE A 12 -10.56 -7.22 0.97
C PHE A 12 -11.88 -7.61 1.67
N LYS A 13 -13.03 -7.29 1.08
CA LYS A 13 -14.36 -7.60 1.64
C LYS A 13 -14.64 -9.10 1.80
N GLN A 14 -14.00 -9.94 1.00
CA GLN A 14 -14.16 -11.40 1.08
C GLN A 14 -13.38 -12.01 2.25
N HIS A 15 -12.44 -11.27 2.86
CA HIS A 15 -11.63 -11.79 3.95
C HIS A 15 -12.39 -11.70 5.29
N PRO A 16 -12.40 -12.77 6.13
CA PRO A 16 -13.15 -12.78 7.40
C PRO A 16 -12.74 -11.69 8.40
N LEU A 17 -11.50 -11.20 8.30
CA LEU A 17 -10.99 -10.11 9.16
C LEU A 17 -11.43 -8.71 8.70
N TYR A 18 -12.11 -8.58 7.55
CA TYR A 18 -12.56 -7.29 7.03
C TYR A 18 -13.48 -6.56 8.01
N GLU A 19 -14.37 -7.28 8.69
CA GLU A 19 -15.29 -6.71 9.68
C GLU A 19 -14.57 -6.21 10.95
N GLN A 20 -13.30 -6.55 11.13
CA GLN A 20 -12.49 -6.15 12.28
C GLN A 20 -11.69 -4.86 12.04
N ILE A 21 -11.76 -4.30 10.83
CA ILE A 21 -11.04 -3.09 10.43
C ILE A 21 -11.99 -2.03 9.89
N ASP A 22 -11.76 -0.77 10.25
CA ASP A 22 -12.43 0.37 9.59
C ASP A 22 -11.61 0.78 8.36
N LEU A 23 -12.03 0.30 7.18
CA LEU A 23 -11.33 0.52 5.93
C LEU A 23 -11.96 1.64 5.11
N THR A 24 -11.28 2.78 5.03
CA THR A 24 -11.57 3.82 4.04
C THR A 24 -10.68 3.67 2.80
N SER A 25 -11.27 3.74 1.61
CA SER A 25 -10.58 3.63 0.32
C SER A 25 -10.66 4.92 -0.49
N PHE A 26 -9.54 5.31 -1.08
CA PHE A 26 -9.39 6.46 -1.97
C PHE A 26 -8.87 5.97 -3.33
N GLU A 27 -9.50 6.41 -4.41
CA GLU A 27 -9.03 6.13 -5.79
C GLU A 27 -7.77 6.94 -6.13
N THR A 28 -7.50 8.02 -5.38
CA THR A 28 -6.35 8.90 -5.61
C THR A 28 -5.05 8.23 -5.18
N SER A 29 -3.96 8.56 -5.85
CA SER A 29 -2.61 8.18 -5.40
C SER A 29 -2.16 9.00 -4.19
N LEU A 30 -1.29 8.42 -3.39
CA LEU A 30 -0.64 9.11 -2.28
C LEU A 30 0.51 9.98 -2.77
N GLY A 31 0.46 11.25 -2.37
CA GLY A 31 1.50 12.23 -2.65
C GLY A 31 1.33 13.47 -1.78
N PRO A 32 2.13 14.53 -2.01
CA PRO A 32 2.16 15.70 -1.14
C PRO A 32 0.82 16.43 -1.01
N LYS A 33 -0.06 16.31 -2.01
CA LYS A 33 -1.38 16.97 -2.02
C LYS A 33 -2.48 16.12 -1.34
N THR A 34 -2.26 14.82 -1.19
CA THR A 34 -3.27 13.86 -0.73
C THR A 34 -2.90 13.24 0.61
N VAL A 35 -1.66 13.42 1.08
CA VAL A 35 -1.19 12.93 2.39
C VAL A 35 -2.03 13.45 3.56
N SER A 36 -2.64 14.64 3.45
CA SER A 36 -3.55 15.19 4.46
C SER A 36 -4.83 14.37 4.66
N LEU A 37 -5.19 13.51 3.69
CA LEU A 37 -6.32 12.58 3.82
C LEU A 37 -6.02 11.44 4.82
N CYS A 38 -4.77 11.30 5.28
CA CYS A 38 -4.39 10.30 6.28
C CYS A 38 -4.65 10.74 7.73
N GLN A 39 -5.20 11.94 7.94
CA GLN A 39 -5.55 12.41 9.27
C GLN A 39 -6.54 11.47 9.95
N ASN A 40 -6.27 11.14 11.22
CA ASN A 40 -7.07 10.23 12.05
C ASN A 40 -7.05 8.76 11.60
N PHE A 41 -6.08 8.34 10.79
CA PHE A 41 -5.87 6.93 10.47
C PHE A 41 -4.65 6.38 11.19
N ASP A 42 -4.78 5.22 11.83
CA ASP A 42 -3.64 4.52 12.44
C ASP A 42 -2.74 3.81 11.42
N VAL A 43 -3.33 3.39 10.28
CA VAL A 43 -2.67 2.53 9.29
C VAL A 43 -2.90 3.05 7.87
N LEU A 44 -1.81 3.17 7.12
CA LEU A 44 -1.81 3.46 5.69
C LEU A 44 -1.68 2.17 4.88
N CYS A 45 -2.57 1.94 3.91
CA CYS A 45 -2.40 0.90 2.89
C CYS A 45 -2.05 1.55 1.54
N ALA A 46 -0.84 1.28 1.06
CA ALA A 46 -0.22 1.90 -0.12
C ALA A 46 0.16 0.85 -1.20
N PHE A 47 0.39 1.32 -2.43
CA PHE A 47 0.77 0.51 -3.59
C PHE A 47 2.06 0.98 -4.25
N VAL A 48 2.47 0.28 -5.31
CA VAL A 48 3.73 0.53 -6.04
C VAL A 48 3.86 1.95 -6.61
N ASN A 49 2.74 2.62 -6.90
CA ASN A 49 2.72 3.95 -7.52
C ASN A 49 2.63 5.10 -6.50
N ASP A 50 2.47 4.78 -5.21
CA ASP A 50 2.36 5.78 -4.15
C ASP A 50 3.76 6.30 -3.77
N CYS A 51 3.89 7.59 -3.48
CA CYS A 51 5.16 8.19 -3.06
C CYS A 51 5.30 8.17 -1.54
N LEU A 52 6.33 7.51 -1.02
CA LEU A 52 6.63 7.41 0.42
C LEU A 52 8.07 7.86 0.68
N ASP A 53 8.36 9.10 0.28
CA ASP A 53 9.61 9.79 0.60
C ASP A 53 9.63 10.29 2.06
N ASN A 54 10.80 10.76 2.51
CA ASN A 54 11.00 11.25 3.88
C ASN A 54 9.98 12.35 4.28
N SER A 55 9.67 13.29 3.37
CA SER A 55 8.72 14.38 3.64
C SER A 55 7.30 13.86 3.89
N ILE A 56 6.85 12.88 3.09
CA ILE A 56 5.56 12.24 3.29
C ILE A 56 5.56 11.39 4.55
N LEU A 57 6.62 10.64 4.83
CA LEU A 57 6.73 9.82 6.04
C LEU A 57 6.68 10.68 7.31
N GLN A 58 7.35 11.84 7.33
CA GLN A 58 7.25 12.77 8.45
C GLN A 58 5.81 13.25 8.65
N GLN A 59 5.13 13.65 7.59
CA GLN A 59 3.73 14.08 7.67
C GLN A 59 2.79 12.97 8.14
N LEU A 60 3.04 11.72 7.73
CA LEU A 60 2.26 10.57 8.20
C LEU A 60 2.48 10.34 9.70
N SER A 61 3.73 10.40 10.17
CA SER A 61 4.06 10.30 11.59
C SER A 61 3.39 11.42 12.41
N ASP A 62 3.46 12.67 11.93
CA ASP A 62 2.85 13.83 12.59
C ASP A 62 1.31 13.73 12.64
N GLN A 63 0.70 13.06 11.66
CA GLN A 63 -0.74 12.77 11.63
C GLN A 63 -1.16 11.57 12.49
N GLY A 64 -0.20 10.90 13.15
CA GLY A 64 -0.45 9.78 14.05
C GLY A 64 -0.54 8.41 13.38
N VAL A 65 -0.15 8.30 12.10
CA VAL A 65 -0.02 7.01 11.43
C VAL A 65 1.12 6.22 12.08
N LYS A 66 0.89 4.95 12.38
CA LYS A 66 1.86 4.07 13.06
C LYS A 66 2.38 2.97 12.16
N HIS A 67 1.61 2.61 11.13
CA HIS A 67 1.92 1.47 10.29
C HIS A 67 1.63 1.73 8.82
N ILE A 68 2.50 1.21 7.94
CA ILE A 68 2.38 1.26 6.50
C ILE A 68 2.32 -0.19 5.97
N ALA A 69 1.18 -0.55 5.40
CA ALA A 69 0.96 -1.82 4.72
C ALA A 69 1.11 -1.65 3.20
N LEU A 70 2.13 -2.27 2.64
CA LEU A 70 2.34 -2.36 1.19
C LEU A 70 1.60 -3.58 0.65
N ARG A 71 0.63 -3.36 -0.23
CA ARG A 71 -0.09 -4.44 -0.93
C ARG A 71 0.67 -4.97 -2.16
N CYS A 72 2.00 -4.84 -2.15
CA CYS A 72 2.90 -5.22 -3.23
C CYS A 72 4.19 -5.84 -2.68
N ALA A 73 4.92 -6.58 -3.53
CA ALA A 73 6.20 -7.16 -3.14
C ALA A 73 7.35 -6.13 -3.14
N GLY A 74 7.34 -5.22 -4.12
CA GLY A 74 8.30 -4.12 -4.24
C GLY A 74 8.09 -3.04 -3.17
N PHE A 75 9.18 -2.42 -2.73
CA PHE A 75 9.19 -1.36 -1.71
C PHE A 75 10.15 -0.22 -2.07
N ASN A 76 10.56 -0.13 -3.34
CA ASN A 76 11.52 0.87 -3.83
C ASN A 76 10.99 2.31 -3.67
N ASN A 77 9.68 2.47 -3.56
CA ASN A 77 8.98 3.73 -3.39
C ASN A 77 8.91 4.20 -1.92
N VAL A 78 9.51 3.45 -0.97
CA VAL A 78 9.51 3.75 0.45
C VAL A 78 10.93 4.03 0.95
N ASP A 79 11.14 5.17 1.60
CA ASP A 79 12.36 5.44 2.36
C ASP A 79 12.33 4.66 3.69
N ILE A 80 12.84 3.43 3.66
CA ILE A 80 12.84 2.52 4.82
C ILE A 80 13.69 3.06 5.98
N ALA A 81 14.75 3.82 5.68
CA ALA A 81 15.60 4.40 6.72
C ALA A 81 14.82 5.47 7.49
N ALA A 82 14.20 6.41 6.78
CA ALA A 82 13.35 7.44 7.38
C ALA A 82 12.15 6.82 8.12
N ALA A 83 11.49 5.81 7.54
CA ALA A 83 10.38 5.12 8.21
C ALA A 83 10.80 4.53 9.56
N LYS A 84 11.99 3.93 9.64
CA LYS A 84 12.53 3.39 10.89
C LYS A 84 12.86 4.48 11.91
N GLU A 85 13.47 5.58 11.48
CA GLU A 85 13.80 6.72 12.36
C GLU A 85 12.54 7.37 12.96
N LEU A 86 11.45 7.41 12.19
CA LEU A 86 10.16 7.95 12.59
C LEU A 86 9.30 6.96 13.38
N GLY A 87 9.76 5.72 13.58
CA GLY A 87 9.00 4.69 14.29
C GLY A 87 7.79 4.14 13.51
N LEU A 88 7.76 4.33 12.19
CA LEU A 88 6.74 3.80 11.29
C LEU A 88 7.07 2.35 10.95
N ALA A 89 6.20 1.43 11.38
CA ALA A 89 6.32 0.03 10.99
C ALA A 89 5.90 -0.16 9.53
N VAL A 90 6.64 -0.97 8.77
CA VAL A 90 6.35 -1.25 7.35
C VAL A 90 6.19 -2.75 7.14
N SER A 91 5.04 -3.18 6.61
CA SER A 91 4.79 -4.57 6.21
C SER A 91 4.57 -4.66 4.70
N ARG A 92 4.98 -5.77 4.08
CA ARG A 92 4.77 -6.03 2.64
C ARG A 92 4.34 -7.48 2.40
N VAL A 93 3.86 -7.75 1.18
CA VAL A 93 3.51 -9.12 0.73
C VAL A 93 4.61 -9.62 -0.21
N PRO A 94 5.62 -10.37 0.29
CA PRO A 94 6.83 -10.70 -0.49
C PRO A 94 6.60 -11.70 -1.61
N ALA A 95 5.57 -12.55 -1.51
CA ALA A 95 5.20 -13.53 -2.51
C ALA A 95 3.68 -13.49 -2.71
N TYR A 96 3.24 -12.84 -3.78
CA TYR A 96 1.90 -13.00 -4.32
C TYR A 96 2.04 -13.97 -5.50
N SER A 97 1.48 -15.19 -5.39
CA SER A 97 1.42 -16.24 -6.42
C SER A 97 2.49 -16.11 -7.53
N PRO A 98 3.75 -16.53 -7.30
CA PRO A 98 4.80 -16.50 -8.33
C PRO A 98 4.37 -17.20 -9.64
N GLU A 99 3.44 -18.14 -9.54
CA GLU A 99 2.79 -18.82 -10.65
C GLU A 99 2.02 -17.86 -11.56
N ALA A 100 1.28 -16.89 -11.01
CA ALA A 100 0.51 -15.92 -11.82
C ALA A 100 1.41 -15.04 -12.71
N VAL A 101 2.60 -14.67 -12.21
CA VAL A 101 3.59 -13.92 -12.99
C VAL A 101 4.19 -14.80 -14.10
N ALA A 102 4.48 -16.07 -13.79
CA ALA A 102 5.00 -17.03 -14.75
C ALA A 102 3.97 -17.36 -15.86
N GLU A 103 2.70 -17.54 -15.50
CA GLU A 103 1.61 -17.80 -16.44
C GLU A 103 1.38 -16.61 -17.38
N HIS A 104 1.41 -15.37 -16.88
CA HIS A 104 1.29 -14.19 -17.73
C HIS A 104 2.45 -14.08 -18.74
N ALA A 105 3.68 -14.37 -18.31
CA ALA A 105 4.85 -14.38 -19.19
C ALA A 105 4.73 -15.46 -20.28
N LEU A 106 4.29 -16.68 -19.93
CA LEU A 106 4.06 -17.76 -20.89
C LEU A 106 2.95 -17.41 -21.88
N ALA A 107 1.84 -16.83 -21.41
CA ALA A 107 0.74 -16.39 -22.26
C ALA A 107 1.21 -15.38 -23.30
N LEU A 108 2.02 -14.38 -22.92
CA LEU A 108 2.63 -13.41 -23.84
C LEU A 108 3.57 -14.08 -24.86
N ILE A 109 4.36 -15.08 -24.44
CA ILE A 109 5.22 -15.86 -25.35
C ILE A 109 4.38 -16.62 -26.38
N MET A 110 3.22 -17.16 -25.97
CA MET A 110 2.33 -17.94 -26.85
C MET A 110 1.43 -17.09 -27.76
N THR A 111 1.33 -15.77 -27.54
CA THR A 111 0.50 -14.87 -28.37
C THR A 111 1.26 -14.15 -29.48
N LEU A 112 2.59 -14.19 -29.46
CA LEU A 112 3.47 -13.63 -30.51
C LEU A 112 3.75 -14.65 -31.61
#